data_AF-A0AAW2QGV5-F1
#
_entry.id   AF-A0AAW2QGV5-F1
#
_cell.length_a   1.000
_cell.length_b   1.000
_cell.length_c   1.000
_cell.angle_alpha   90.00
_cell.angle_beta   90.00
_cell.angle_gamma   90.00
#
_symmetry.space_group_name_H-M   'P 1'
#
loop_
_entity.id
_entity.type
_entity.pdbx_description
1 polymer ?
#
loop_
_entity_poly.entity_id
_entity_poly.type
_entity_poly.pdbx_seq_one_letter_code
_entity_poly.pdbx_strand_id
1 'polypeptide(L)'
;MSRDTRTTAESMAARNHSTEHSGLVSAHALEGKDRLGFIDGSCGKPTEDSIELKQWKITDSLVRTWILSTMTKDIVNAFLYAASARSIWTELEARYGESNGPLVYKIRWEISFIT
;
A
#
# COMPACT_ATOMS: atom_id res chain seq x y z
N MET A 1 37.45 -41.27 17.01
CA MET A 1 38.34 -40.10 17.09
C MET A 1 38.24 -39.32 15.78
N SER A 2 38.10 -38.00 15.90
CA SER A 2 38.23 -36.93 14.87
C SER A 2 37.27 -36.98 13.67
N ARG A 3 36.26 -36.08 13.60
CA ARG A 3 36.33 -34.66 13.16
C ARG A 3 36.97 -34.53 11.78
N ASP A 4 36.14 -34.39 10.74
CA ASP A 4 36.13 -33.24 9.80
C ASP A 4 35.24 -33.54 8.59
N THR A 5 33.97 -33.13 8.63
CA THR A 5 33.14 -32.90 7.42
C THR A 5 32.12 -31.77 7.63
N ARG A 6 32.32 -30.91 8.63
CA ARG A 6 31.40 -29.79 8.93
C ARG A 6 31.58 -28.58 7.98
N THR A 7 32.56 -28.60 7.08
CA THR A 7 32.97 -27.42 6.30
C THR A 7 32.57 -27.46 4.82
N THR A 8 31.52 -28.20 4.46
CA THR A 8 30.96 -28.15 3.09
C THR A 8 29.49 -27.74 3.04
N ALA A 9 28.77 -27.76 4.17
CA ALA A 9 27.36 -27.34 4.21
C ALA A 9 27.18 -25.83 4.41
N GLU A 10 28.16 -25.12 5.00
CA GLU A 10 28.08 -23.67 5.22
C GLU A 10 28.34 -22.84 3.95
N SER A 11 28.75 -23.47 2.84
CA SER A 11 28.99 -22.77 1.58
C SER A 11 27.74 -22.63 0.69
N MET A 12 26.57 -23.13 1.12
CA MET A 12 25.29 -22.98 0.41
C MET A 12 24.48 -21.74 0.84
N ALA A 13 24.91 -21.00 1.87
CA ALA A 13 24.14 -19.85 2.37
C ALA A 13 24.52 -18.49 1.73
N ALA A 14 25.55 -18.43 0.87
CA ALA A 14 26.13 -17.14 0.46
C ALA A 14 26.04 -16.82 -1.04
N ARG A 15 25.40 -17.65 -1.87
CA ARG A 15 25.27 -17.37 -3.31
C ARG A 15 23.90 -17.76 -3.83
N ASN A 16 22.96 -16.81 -3.75
CA ASN A 16 22.35 -16.21 -4.93
C ASN A 16 21.29 -15.22 -4.46
N HIS A 17 21.80 -14.03 -4.15
CA HIS A 17 21.04 -12.80 -4.21
C HIS A 17 20.49 -12.62 -5.63
N SER A 18 19.24 -12.18 -5.69
CA SER A 18 18.62 -11.46 -6.81
C SER A 18 18.08 -12.29 -7.98
N THR A 19 16.90 -11.86 -8.43
CA THR A 19 16.16 -12.30 -9.61
C THR A 19 15.66 -13.75 -9.55
N GLU A 20 14.39 -13.95 -9.21
CA GLU A 20 13.37 -14.41 -10.17
C GLU A 20 11.96 -14.04 -9.65
N HIS A 21 11.30 -13.15 -10.39
CA HIS A 21 9.85 -13.10 -10.60
C HIS A 21 8.91 -13.40 -9.43
N SER A 22 8.68 -12.42 -8.54
CA SER A 22 7.33 -12.26 -7.97
C SER A 22 6.43 -11.55 -8.98
N GLY A 23 6.37 -12.12 -10.19
CA GLY A 23 5.47 -11.74 -11.28
C GLY A 23 4.19 -12.55 -11.21
N LEU A 24 3.62 -12.69 -10.01
CA LEU A 24 2.20 -12.98 -9.87
C LEU A 24 1.56 -11.66 -9.49
N VAL A 25 1.29 -10.87 -10.53
CA VAL A 25 0.16 -9.95 -10.51
C VAL A 25 -1.06 -10.76 -10.10
N SER A 26 -1.38 -10.71 -8.82
CA SER A 26 -2.61 -11.19 -8.23
C SER A 26 -3.75 -10.42 -8.90
N ALA A 27 -4.19 -10.89 -10.06
CA ALA A 27 -5.35 -10.37 -10.78
C ALA A 27 -6.68 -10.65 -10.05
N HIS A 28 -6.63 -11.02 -8.76
CA HIS A 28 -7.78 -11.49 -8.00
C HIS A 28 -7.71 -10.89 -6.60
N ALA A 29 -8.61 -9.94 -6.36
CA ALA A 29 -8.93 -9.31 -5.09
C ALA A 29 -7.73 -8.72 -4.32
N LEU A 30 -7.58 -7.39 -4.42
CA LEU A 30 -6.77 -6.65 -3.44
C LEU A 30 -7.34 -6.95 -2.06
N GLU A 31 -6.63 -7.70 -1.22
CA GLU A 31 -7.04 -7.89 0.16
C GLU A 31 -7.09 -6.53 0.89
N GLY A 32 -7.89 -6.41 1.95
CA GLY A 32 -8.00 -5.16 2.72
C GLY A 32 -6.64 -4.58 3.17
N LYS A 33 -5.63 -5.44 3.35
CA LYS A 33 -4.24 -5.06 3.67
C LYS A 33 -3.51 -4.42 2.49
N ASP A 34 -3.79 -4.84 1.25
CA ASP A 34 -3.17 -4.30 0.04
C ASP A 34 -3.70 -2.89 -0.26
N ARG A 35 -5.00 -2.66 0.02
CA ARG A 35 -5.64 -1.33 -0.11
C ARG A 35 -5.11 -0.32 0.90
N LEU A 36 -4.83 -0.75 2.14
CA LEU A 36 -4.14 0.09 3.13
C LEU A 36 -2.74 0.50 2.65
N GLY A 37 -2.10 -0.30 1.82
CA GLY A 37 -0.81 0.06 1.23
C GLY A 37 -0.86 1.30 0.33
N PHE A 38 -2.02 1.64 -0.25
CA PHE A 38 -2.18 2.88 -1.04
C PHE A 38 -2.23 4.14 -0.16
N ILE A 39 -2.70 4.01 1.09
CA ILE A 39 -2.71 5.13 2.04
C ILE A 39 -1.47 5.18 2.91
N ASP A 40 -0.83 4.04 3.20
CA ASP A 40 0.38 3.92 4.03
C ASP A 40 1.67 4.09 3.20
N GLY A 41 1.58 3.99 1.87
CA GLY A 41 2.71 4.11 0.95
C GLY A 41 3.46 2.80 0.74
N SER A 42 3.05 1.71 1.41
CA SER A 42 3.57 0.36 1.19
C SER A 42 3.29 -0.15 -0.24
N CYS A 43 2.22 0.32 -0.90
CA CYS A 43 1.95 0.07 -2.32
C CYS A 43 2.46 1.24 -3.18
N GLY A 44 3.77 1.24 -3.44
CA GLY A 44 4.43 2.25 -4.26
C GLY A 44 3.91 2.29 -5.71
N LYS A 45 3.98 3.47 -6.33
CA LYS A 45 3.64 3.62 -7.75
C LYS A 45 4.58 2.76 -8.60
N PRO A 46 4.08 1.84 -9.44
CA PRO A 46 4.92 1.04 -10.32
C PRO A 46 5.55 1.90 -11.43
N THR A 47 6.57 1.34 -12.09
CA THR A 47 7.29 1.97 -13.21
C THR A 47 6.35 2.31 -14.37
N GLU A 48 6.65 3.40 -15.10
CA GLU A 48 5.71 4.00 -16.05
C GLU A 48 5.32 3.11 -17.25
N ASP A 49 6.16 2.13 -17.57
CA ASP A 49 5.97 1.19 -18.69
C ASP A 49 5.29 -0.13 -18.31
N SER A 50 4.86 -0.28 -17.04
CA SER A 50 4.27 -1.54 -16.59
C SER A 50 2.76 -1.59 -16.83
N ILE A 51 2.26 -2.77 -17.21
CA ILE A 51 0.82 -3.06 -17.31
C ILE A 51 0.13 -2.83 -15.95
N GLU A 52 0.87 -2.97 -14.85
CA GLU A 52 0.38 -2.75 -13.49
C GLU A 52 0.11 -1.28 -13.17
N LEU A 53 0.72 -0.32 -13.88
CA LEU A 53 0.45 1.10 -13.68
C LEU A 53 -1.01 1.46 -13.94
N LYS A 54 -1.61 0.87 -14.98
CA LYS A 54 -3.02 1.11 -15.29
C LYS A 54 -3.91 0.61 -14.14
N GLN A 55 -3.63 -0.59 -13.65
CA GLN A 55 -4.37 -1.18 -12.54
C GLN A 55 -4.17 -0.38 -11.25
N TRP A 56 -2.93 0.04 -10.97
CA TRP A 56 -2.59 0.89 -9.82
C TRP A 56 -3.34 2.22 -9.86
N LYS A 57 -3.42 2.89 -11.02
CA LYS A 57 -4.17 4.16 -11.19
C LYS A 57 -5.67 3.97 -10.95
N ILE A 58 -6.25 2.86 -11.44
CA ILE A 58 -7.67 2.55 -11.20
C ILE A 58 -7.91 2.35 -9.71
N THR A 59 -7.06 1.56 -9.05
CA THR A 59 -7.16 1.30 -7.61
C THR A 59 -6.97 2.57 -6.79
N ASP A 60 -5.96 3.39 -7.09
CA ASP A 60 -5.71 4.67 -6.39
C ASP A 60 -6.92 5.62 -6.53
N SER A 61 -7.51 5.72 -7.73
CA SER A 61 -8.70 6.54 -7.94
C SER A 61 -9.93 5.98 -7.21
N LEU A 62 -10.05 4.66 -7.08
CA LEU A 62 -11.11 4.01 -6.33
C LEU A 62 -10.97 4.36 -4.84
N VAL A 63 -9.80 4.09 -4.25
CA VAL A 63 -9.50 4.40 -2.84
C VAL A 63 -9.71 5.89 -2.57
N ARG A 64 -9.29 6.78 -3.47
CA ARG A 64 -9.56 8.21 -3.38
C ARG A 64 -11.06 8.52 -3.30
N THR A 65 -11.86 7.96 -4.21
CA THR A 65 -13.31 8.17 -4.22
C THR A 65 -13.95 7.68 -2.93
N TRP A 66 -13.51 6.54 -2.41
CA TRP A 66 -13.98 6.01 -1.12
C TRP A 66 -13.63 6.93 0.05
N ILE A 67 -12.37 7.34 0.16
CA ILE A 67 -11.93 8.27 1.21
C ILE A 67 -12.78 9.54 1.18
N LEU A 68 -12.96 10.16 0.01
CA LEU A 68 -13.78 11.37 -0.13
C LEU A 68 -15.25 11.11 0.18
N SER A 69 -15.80 9.93 -0.16
CA SER A 69 -17.17 9.53 0.14
C SER A 69 -17.42 9.38 1.65
N THR A 70 -16.40 9.01 2.43
CA THR A 70 -16.52 8.92 3.90
C THR A 70 -16.44 10.27 4.62
N MET A 71 -16.09 11.35 3.91
CA MET A 71 -15.92 12.69 4.46
C MET A 71 -17.17 13.55 4.27
N THR A 72 -17.34 14.56 5.14
CA THR A 72 -18.36 15.59 4.92
C THR A 72 -17.94 16.53 3.78
N LYS A 73 -18.90 17.15 3.11
CA LYS A 73 -18.65 18.02 1.94
C LYS A 73 -17.65 19.14 2.22
N ASP A 74 -17.68 19.71 3.42
CA ASP A 74 -16.75 20.76 3.87
C ASP A 74 -15.30 20.26 3.92
N ILE A 75 -15.11 19.00 4.30
CA ILE A 75 -13.79 18.36 4.38
C ILE A 75 -13.32 17.96 2.98
N VAL A 76 -14.20 17.40 2.13
CA VAL A 76 -13.89 16.97 0.76
C VAL A 76 -13.27 18.09 -0.08
N ASN A 77 -13.77 19.32 0.02
CA ASN A 77 -13.23 20.47 -0.73
C ASN A 77 -11.75 20.72 -0.45
N ALA A 78 -11.28 20.39 0.76
CA ALA A 78 -9.89 20.56 1.15
C ALA A 78 -8.95 19.51 0.54
N PHE A 79 -9.50 18.42 -0.02
CA PHE A 79 -8.74 17.28 -0.56
C PHE A 79 -9.00 17.00 -2.05
N LEU A 80 -9.89 17.77 -2.70
CA LEU A 80 -10.33 17.54 -4.07
C LEU A 80 -9.18 17.56 -5.09
N TYR A 81 -8.13 18.35 -4.83
CA TYR A 81 -6.97 18.52 -5.71
C TYR A 81 -5.80 17.59 -5.40
N ALA A 82 -5.96 16.68 -4.44
CA ALA A 82 -4.90 15.75 -4.08
C ALA A 82 -4.63 14.74 -5.21
N ALA A 83 -3.35 14.56 -5.53
CA ALA A 83 -2.92 13.78 -6.69
C ALA A 83 -3.08 12.26 -6.52
N SER A 84 -3.17 11.76 -5.29
CA SER A 84 -3.27 10.33 -4.97
C SER A 84 -4.00 10.09 -3.64
N ALA A 85 -4.47 8.85 -3.42
CA ALA A 85 -5.05 8.44 -2.15
C ALA A 85 -4.07 8.65 -0.98
N ARG A 86 -2.77 8.39 -1.20
CA ARG A 86 -1.69 8.68 -0.24
C ARG A 86 -1.64 10.16 0.12
N SER A 87 -1.75 11.05 -0.87
CA SER A 87 -1.68 12.50 -0.64
C SER A 87 -2.82 12.97 0.25
N ILE A 88 -4.04 12.47 -0.01
CA ILE A 88 -5.21 12.75 0.83
C ILE A 88 -4.97 12.24 2.24
N TRP A 89 -4.48 11.01 2.37
CA TRP A 89 -4.24 10.39 3.66
C TRP A 89 -3.21 11.15 4.50
N THR A 90 -2.09 11.55 3.90
CA THR A 90 -1.05 12.33 4.59
C THR A 90 -1.57 13.69 5.04
N GLU A 91 -2.32 14.39 4.21
CA GLU A 91 -2.90 15.70 4.57
C GLU A 91 -4.01 15.54 5.63
N LEU A 92 -4.77 14.44 5.58
CA LEU A 92 -5.78 14.09 6.57
C LEU A 92 -5.14 13.82 7.94
N GLU A 93 -4.09 12.99 8.01
CA GLU A 93 -3.34 12.74 9.25
C GLU A 93 -2.69 14.02 9.77
N ALA A 94 -2.13 14.86 8.90
CA ALA A 94 -1.50 16.12 9.32
C ALA A 94 -2.51 17.10 9.94
N ARG A 95 -3.73 17.19 9.40
CA ARG A 95 -4.77 18.12 9.88
C ARG A 95 -5.60 17.58 11.05
N TYR A 96 -5.90 16.29 11.01
CA TYR A 96 -6.88 15.65 11.89
C TYR A 96 -6.30 14.52 12.76
N GLY A 97 -5.04 14.12 12.57
CA GLY A 97 -4.39 13.07 13.35
C GLY A 97 -4.32 13.41 14.84
N GLU A 98 -3.93 14.64 15.18
CA GLU A 98 -3.86 15.08 16.58
C GLU A 98 -5.19 15.59 17.13
N SER A 99 -6.03 16.20 16.28
CA SER A 99 -7.27 16.86 16.69
C SER A 99 -8.50 15.94 16.65
N ASN A 100 -8.46 14.86 15.87
CA ASN A 100 -9.62 14.00 15.60
C ASN A 100 -9.23 12.54 15.27
N GLY A 101 -8.49 11.91 16.18
CA GLY A 101 -8.09 10.49 16.08
C GLY A 101 -9.23 9.50 15.76
N PRO A 102 -10.45 9.64 16.32
CA PRO A 102 -11.58 8.77 15.97
C PRO A 102 -11.96 8.80 14.48
N LEU A 103 -11.89 9.98 13.84
CA LEU A 103 -12.16 10.13 12.40
C LEU A 103 -11.11 9.40 11.57
N VAL A 104 -9.84 9.57 11.91
CA VAL A 104 -8.72 8.90 11.24
C VAL A 104 -8.85 7.39 11.37
N TYR A 105 -9.13 6.88 12.57
CA TYR A 105 -9.34 5.46 12.80
C TYR A 105 -10.51 4.90 11.98
N LYS A 106 -11.66 5.61 11.99
CA LYS A 106 -12.84 5.22 11.22
C LYS A 106 -12.51 5.08 9.73
N ILE A 107 -11.84 6.07 9.14
CA ILE A 107 -11.51 6.04 7.71
C ILE A 107 -10.55 4.88 7.39
N ARG A 108 -9.53 4.61 8.22
CA ARG A 108 -8.66 3.42 8.04
C ARG A 108 -9.45 2.12 8.08
N TRP A 109 -10.37 2.04 9.04
CA TRP A 109 -11.19 0.85 9.25
C TRP A 109 -12.10 0.58 8.05
N GLU A 110 -12.78 1.61 7.54
CA GLU A 110 -13.59 1.52 6.33
C GLU A 110 -12.78 1.08 5.10
N ILE A 111 -11.58 1.66 4.88
CA ILE A 111 -10.70 1.29 3.76
C ILE A 111 -10.28 -0.19 3.83
N SER A 112 -10.03 -0.68 5.05
CA SER A 112 -9.62 -2.08 5.27
C SER A 112 -10.75 -3.09 5.01
N PHE A 113 -12.01 -2.65 5.10
CA PHE A 113 -13.18 -3.51 4.94
C PHE A 113 -13.77 -3.51 3.52
N ILE A 114 -13.28 -2.63 2.63
CA ILE A 114 -13.66 -2.66 1.22
C ILE A 114 -13.39 -4.07 0.68
N THR A 115 -14.45 -4.72 0.19
CA THR A 115 -14.50 -6.10 -0.32
C THR A 115 -14.29 -6.10 -1.84
#